data_AF-A0A830EJE9-F1
#
_entry.id   AF-A0A830EJE9-F1
#
_cell.length_a   1.000
_cell.length_b   1.000
_cell.length_c   1.000
_cell.angle_alpha   90.00
_cell.angle_beta   90.00
_cell.angle_gamma   90.00
#
_symmetry.space_group_name_H-M   'P 1'
#
loop_
_entity.id
_entity.type
_entity.pdbx_description
1 polymer ?
#
loop_
_entity_poly.entity_id
_entity_poly.type
_entity_poly.pdbx_seq_one_letter_code
_entity_poly.pdbx_strand_id
1 'polypeptide(L)'
;MLKAALRIVSVEPPRWHDVGPVLRRERNKFPVWFQEHIDELASISRSLRKEREFSMDGDEESGIPPEELYTRIDAERALNDAEKVLSLVSKLFNEVSRL
;
A
#
# COMPACT_ATOMS: atom_id res chain seq x y z
N MET A 1 -1.73 -2.51 -6.43
CA MET A 1 -2.86 -3.17 -5.71
C MET A 1 -3.84 -2.20 -5.07
N LEU A 2 -3.46 -1.28 -4.18
CA LEU A 2 -4.45 -0.40 -3.51
C LEU A 2 -5.25 0.51 -4.47
N LYS A 3 -4.66 0.97 -5.58
CA LYS A 3 -5.41 1.62 -6.67
C LYS A 3 -6.49 0.73 -7.29
N ALA A 4 -6.25 -0.59 -7.35
CA ALA A 4 -7.26 -1.55 -7.82
C ALA A 4 -8.40 -1.68 -6.80
N ALA A 5 -8.09 -1.71 -5.50
CA ALA A 5 -9.11 -1.70 -4.44
C ALA A 5 -10.08 -0.52 -4.58
N LEU A 6 -9.56 0.69 -4.86
CA LEU A 6 -10.39 1.86 -5.14
C LEU A 6 -11.29 1.65 -6.37
N ARG A 7 -10.75 1.12 -7.47
CA ARG A 7 -11.53 0.85 -8.69
C ARG A 7 -12.63 -0.18 -8.48
N ILE A 8 -12.39 -1.21 -7.67
CA ILE A 8 -13.40 -2.24 -7.34
C ILE A 8 -14.63 -1.60 -6.69
N VAL A 9 -14.44 -0.57 -5.86
CA VAL A 9 -15.54 0.19 -5.24
C VAL A 9 -15.95 1.43 -6.03
N SER A 10 -15.66 1.46 -7.33
CA SER A 10 -16.00 2.55 -8.26
C SER A 10 -15.43 3.92 -7.85
N VAL A 11 -14.26 3.95 -7.24
CA VAL A 11 -13.50 5.17 -6.92
C VAL A 11 -12.31 5.28 -7.87
N GLU A 12 -12.20 6.39 -8.59
CA GLU A 12 -11.02 6.64 -9.42
C GLU A 12 -9.80 6.96 -8.53
N PRO A 13 -8.70 6.21 -8.65
CA PRO A 13 -7.49 6.48 -7.88
C PRO A 13 -6.85 7.82 -8.26
N PRO A 14 -6.18 8.49 -7.30
CA PRO A 14 -5.47 9.72 -7.60
C PRO A 14 -4.23 9.46 -8.48
N ARG A 15 -3.70 10.54 -9.07
CA ARG A 15 -2.48 10.48 -9.89
C ARG A 15 -1.21 10.21 -9.07
N TRP A 16 -1.17 10.61 -7.80
CA TRP A 16 -0.03 10.37 -6.91
C TRP A 16 0.03 8.92 -6.38
N HIS A 17 1.10 8.59 -5.65
CA HIS A 17 1.40 7.22 -5.23
C HIS A 17 0.74 6.78 -3.91
N ASP A 18 0.77 7.63 -2.87
CA ASP A 18 0.13 7.31 -1.59
C ASP A 18 -1.40 7.47 -1.65
N VAL A 19 -2.12 6.37 -1.71
CA VAL A 19 -3.59 6.36 -1.76
C VAL A 19 -4.26 6.23 -0.39
N GLY A 20 -3.50 6.22 0.69
CA GLY A 20 -4.00 6.08 2.07
C GLY A 20 -5.10 7.08 2.44
N PRO A 21 -4.96 8.40 2.13
CA PRO A 21 -6.01 9.37 2.40
C PRO A 21 -7.33 9.07 1.68
N VAL A 22 -7.26 8.55 0.45
CA VAL A 22 -8.46 8.20 -0.34
C VAL A 22 -9.13 6.94 0.23
N LEU A 23 -8.35 5.92 0.61
CA LEU A 23 -8.88 4.73 1.28
C LEU A 23 -9.67 5.10 2.55
N ARG A 24 -9.14 6.00 3.38
CA ARG A 24 -9.83 6.46 4.59
C ARG A 24 -11.12 7.23 4.27
N ARG A 25 -11.07 8.17 3.32
CA ARG A 25 -12.23 8.98 2.93
C ARG A 25 -13.38 8.11 2.39
N GLU A 26 -13.04 7.11 1.60
CA GLU A 26 -14.02 6.24 0.93
C GLU A 26 -14.31 4.94 1.71
N ARG A 27 -13.92 4.87 3.00
CA ARG A 27 -14.02 3.66 3.85
C ARG A 27 -15.37 2.95 3.72
N ASN A 28 -16.46 3.70 3.78
CA ASN A 28 -17.81 3.15 3.81
C ASN A 28 -18.25 2.49 2.49
N LYS A 29 -17.47 2.61 1.41
CA LYS A 29 -17.73 1.93 0.12
C LYS A 29 -17.21 0.49 0.09
N PHE A 30 -16.36 0.11 1.04
CA PHE A 30 -15.79 -1.23 1.15
C PHE A 30 -16.67 -2.15 2.01
N PRO A 31 -16.61 -3.48 1.83
CA PRO A 31 -17.27 -4.42 2.75
C PRO A 31 -16.67 -4.31 4.15
N VAL A 32 -17.48 -4.57 5.20
CA VAL A 32 -17.12 -4.36 6.61
C VAL A 32 -15.76 -4.96 6.96
N TRP A 33 -15.50 -6.20 6.55
CA TRP A 33 -14.24 -6.89 6.83
C TRP A 33 -13.01 -6.16 6.22
N PHE A 34 -13.16 -5.47 5.09
CA PHE A 34 -12.06 -4.74 4.46
C PHE A 34 -11.87 -3.37 5.14
N GLN A 35 -12.96 -2.77 5.65
CA GLN A 35 -12.90 -1.50 6.39
C GLN A 35 -12.01 -1.59 7.63
N GLU A 36 -12.02 -2.74 8.32
CA GLU A 36 -11.18 -3.02 9.49
C GLU A 36 -9.67 -2.90 9.19
N HIS A 37 -9.26 -3.08 7.93
CA HIS A 37 -7.87 -2.99 7.51
C HIS A 37 -7.48 -1.63 6.94
N ILE A 38 -8.41 -0.68 6.75
CA ILE A 38 -8.14 0.54 5.99
C ILE A 38 -7.05 1.42 6.62
N ASP A 39 -7.01 1.54 7.95
CA ASP A 39 -5.99 2.37 8.59
C ASP A 39 -4.59 1.78 8.44
N GLU A 40 -4.48 0.47 8.50
CA GLU A 40 -3.25 -0.27 8.29
C GLU A 40 -2.81 -0.17 6.82
N LEU A 41 -3.70 -0.44 5.87
CA LEU A 41 -3.42 -0.30 4.44
C LEU A 41 -3.00 1.13 4.06
N ALA A 42 -3.60 2.13 4.70
CA ALA A 42 -3.20 3.53 4.53
C ALA A 42 -1.80 3.80 5.12
N SER A 43 -1.44 3.17 6.24
CA SER A 43 -0.10 3.27 6.81
C SER A 43 0.94 2.62 5.89
N ILE A 44 0.66 1.41 5.39
CA ILE A 44 1.51 0.68 4.44
C ILE A 44 1.75 1.52 3.18
N SER A 45 0.68 2.07 2.59
CA SER A 45 0.74 2.93 1.40
C SER A 45 1.71 4.11 1.60
N ARG A 46 1.61 4.77 2.75
CA ARG A 46 2.48 5.90 3.11
C ARG A 46 3.92 5.46 3.34
N SER A 47 4.14 4.36 4.07
CA SER A 47 5.48 3.85 4.36
C SER A 47 6.20 3.44 3.08
N LEU A 48 5.60 2.56 2.27
CA LEU A 48 6.22 2.10 1.02
C LEU A 48 6.44 3.24 0.00
N ARG A 49 5.59 4.28 0.00
CA ARG A 49 5.84 5.48 -0.82
C ARG A 49 7.09 6.24 -0.39
N LYS A 50 7.39 6.27 0.91
CA LYS A 50 8.59 6.95 1.42
C LYS A 50 9.86 6.21 1.02
N GLU A 51 9.84 4.89 1.14
CA GLU A 51 11.01 4.05 0.86
C GLU A 51 11.36 3.98 -0.64
N ARG A 52 10.42 4.29 -1.53
CA ARG A 52 10.57 4.05 -2.98
C ARG A 52 11.83 4.64 -3.62
N GLU A 53 12.23 5.84 -3.23
CA GLU A 53 13.39 6.54 -3.80
C GLU A 53 14.67 6.10 -3.08
N PHE A 54 14.68 6.16 -1.75
CA PHE A 54 15.81 5.74 -0.92
C PHE A 54 16.23 4.27 -1.15
N SER A 55 15.29 3.37 -1.43
CA SER A 55 15.60 1.96 -1.69
C SER A 55 16.27 1.70 -3.03
N MET A 56 16.19 2.65 -3.96
CA MET A 56 16.78 2.56 -5.30
C MET A 56 18.10 3.29 -5.38
N ASP A 57 18.11 4.53 -4.91
CA ASP A 57 19.20 5.49 -5.16
C ASP A 57 20.01 5.80 -3.89
N GLY A 58 19.50 5.41 -2.71
CA GLY A 58 20.10 5.75 -1.43
C GLY A 58 19.69 7.15 -0.97
N ASP A 59 20.36 7.66 0.07
CA ASP A 59 20.27 9.06 0.47
C ASP A 59 21.35 9.84 -0.27
N GLU A 60 21.00 10.35 -1.45
CA GLU A 60 21.91 11.13 -2.29
C GLU A 60 22.42 12.40 -1.60
N GLU A 61 21.63 13.01 -0.70
CA GLU A 61 22.02 14.22 0.01
C GLU A 61 23.16 13.94 1.00
N SER A 62 23.07 12.81 1.71
CA SER A 62 24.08 12.37 2.68
C SER A 62 25.15 11.46 2.07
N GLY A 63 25.01 11.04 0.80
CA GLY A 63 25.89 10.10 0.12
C GLY A 63 25.83 8.67 0.65
N ILE A 64 24.72 8.25 1.27
CA ILE A 64 24.58 6.93 1.89
C ILE A 64 23.90 5.98 0.89
N PRO A 65 24.54 4.86 0.51
CA PRO A 65 23.94 3.93 -0.46
C PRO A 65 22.82 3.09 0.18
N PRO A 66 21.89 2.52 -0.63
CA PRO A 66 20.79 1.69 -0.12
C PRO A 66 21.23 0.55 0.80
N GLU A 67 22.37 -0.09 0.52
CA GLU A 67 22.87 -1.24 1.28
C GLU A 67 23.27 -0.87 2.72
N GLU A 68 23.55 0.40 2.99
CA GLU A 68 23.83 0.93 4.33
C GLU A 68 22.57 1.44 5.03
N LEU A 69 21.55 1.86 4.27
CA LEU A 69 20.27 2.35 4.80
C LEU A 69 19.34 1.23 5.27
N TYR A 70 19.36 0.08 4.58
CA TYR A 70 18.37 -0.96 4.77
C TYR A 70 18.97 -2.26 5.29
N THR A 71 18.28 -2.86 6.25
CA THR A 71 18.60 -4.20 6.73
C THR A 71 17.68 -5.24 6.11
N ARG A 72 18.03 -6.52 6.26
CA ARG A 72 17.12 -7.64 5.95
C ARG A 72 15.78 -7.52 6.65
N ILE A 73 15.75 -7.01 7.89
CA ILE A 73 14.51 -6.85 8.66
C ILE A 73 13.58 -5.83 8.00
N ASP A 74 14.13 -4.76 7.43
CA ASP A 74 13.35 -3.74 6.73
C ASP A 74 12.77 -4.29 5.42
N ALA A 75 13.58 -5.06 4.68
CA ALA A 75 13.12 -5.77 3.49
C ALA A 75 11.99 -6.77 3.81
N GLU A 76 12.13 -7.55 4.89
CA GLU A 76 11.09 -8.49 5.34
C GLU A 76 9.80 -7.77 5.74
N ARG A 77 9.89 -6.63 6.43
CA ARG A 77 8.71 -5.81 6.75
C ARG A 77 8.02 -5.29 5.49
N ALA A 78 8.77 -4.74 4.56
CA ALA A 78 8.23 -4.23 3.30
C ALA A 78 7.56 -5.33 2.46
N LEU A 79 8.16 -6.53 2.44
CA LEU A 79 7.58 -7.70 1.79
C LEU A 79 6.26 -8.12 2.44
N ASN A 80 6.25 -8.29 3.77
CA ASN A 80 5.04 -8.67 4.51
C ASN A 80 3.90 -7.66 4.31
N ASP A 81 4.21 -6.37 4.30
CA ASP A 81 3.26 -5.30 4.03
C ASP A 81 2.67 -5.41 2.61
N ALA A 82 3.52 -5.64 1.61
CA ALA A 82 3.10 -5.82 0.22
C ALA A 82 2.24 -7.08 0.02
N GLU A 83 2.62 -8.20 0.65
CA GLU A 83 1.87 -9.46 0.63
C GLU A 83 0.50 -9.31 1.29
N LYS A 84 0.42 -8.59 2.42
CA LYS A 84 -0.85 -8.28 3.08
C LYS A 84 -1.78 -7.47 2.19
N VAL A 85 -1.26 -6.43 1.56
CA VAL A 85 -2.02 -5.62 0.58
C VAL A 85 -2.51 -6.51 -0.56
N LEU A 86 -1.64 -7.35 -1.14
CA LEU A 86 -2.00 -8.25 -2.23
C LEU A 86 -3.11 -9.21 -1.80
N SER A 87 -2.96 -9.86 -0.66
CA SER A 87 -3.92 -10.83 -0.10
C SER A 87 -5.30 -10.22 0.10
N LEU A 88 -5.39 -9.08 0.79
CA LEU A 88 -6.66 -8.41 1.09
C LEU A 88 -7.35 -7.90 -0.18
N VAL A 89 -6.60 -7.31 -1.12
CA VAL A 89 -7.19 -6.80 -2.38
C VAL A 89 -7.62 -7.96 -3.30
N SER A 90 -6.88 -9.07 -3.30
CA SER A 90 -7.25 -10.25 -4.07
C SER A 90 -8.51 -10.90 -3.52
N LYS A 91 -8.64 -10.99 -2.19
CA LYS A 91 -9.89 -11.43 -1.55
C LYS A 91 -11.06 -10.53 -1.94
N LEU A 92 -10.90 -9.21 -1.87
CA LEU A 92 -11.91 -8.23 -2.27
C LEU A 92 -12.33 -8.41 -3.74
N PHE A 93 -11.36 -8.56 -4.64
CA PHE A 93 -11.62 -8.78 -6.06
C PHE A 93 -12.39 -10.07 -6.33
N ASN A 94 -12.01 -11.17 -5.65
CA ASN A 94 -12.64 -12.47 -5.81
C ASN A 94 -14.08 -12.49 -5.29
N GLU A 95 -14.40 -11.75 -4.22
CA GLU A 95 -15.78 -11.62 -3.74
C GLU A 95 -16.67 -10.90 -4.77
N VAL A 96 -16.17 -9.83 -5.39
CA VAL A 96 -16.92 -9.07 -6.39
C VAL A 96 -17.03 -9.81 -7.73
N SER A 97 -16.00 -10.57 -8.13
CA SER A 97 -15.99 -11.30 -9.41
C SER A 97 -16.83 -12.58 -9.41
N ARG A 98 -17.35 -13.00 -8.25
CA ARG A 98 -18.24 -14.16 -8.09
C ARG A 98 -19.73 -13.78 -8.06
N LEU A 99 -20.02 -12.48 -8.09
CA LEU A 99 -21.36 -11.92 -8.24
C LEU A 99 -21.70 -11.76 -9.73
#